data_AF-A0A521UC09-F1
#
_entry.id   AF-A0A521UC09-F1
#
_cell.length_a   1.000
_cell.length_b   1.000
_cell.length_c   1.000
_cell.angle_alpha   90.00
_cell.angle_beta   90.00
_cell.angle_gamma   90.00
#
_symmetry.space_group_name_H-M   'P 1'
#
loop_
_entity.id
_entity.type
_entity.pdbx_description
1 polymer ?
#
loop_
_entity_poly.entity_id
_entity_poly.type
_entity_poly.pdbx_seq_one_letter_code
_entity_poly.pdbx_strand_id
1 'polypeptide(L)'
;MAIADAPPPPVDPSRLVLLPAEQSWSVGRVARCEGARAVVLLPDGAVVARSVAALRAPRLPQGAEVMALWGEGAGEPYHAVVLDTDRAGVRVRYDDESEERLAIHRIQRVMRASSLGPAVGACSPSPGALAAVLVPEAATRRVAVVIEAGGPSVLVETLRDGRVTVPAAGLSRAVFAAGDRVMVRWRDSGEYAARVDRADGDGLAVTYDDGSQESIHPAQVLSWSAPEGTSRTLPPFR
;
A
#
# COMPACT_ATOMS: atom_id res chain seq x y z
N MET A 1 -20.93 -33.64 16.68
CA MET A 1 -19.57 -33.64 16.10
C MET A 1 -19.21 -32.19 15.87
N ALA A 2 -18.39 -31.59 16.74
CA ALA A 2 -17.99 -30.19 16.59
C ALA A 2 -16.99 -30.10 15.44
N ILE A 3 -17.27 -29.27 14.43
CA ILE A 3 -16.29 -28.91 13.41
C ILE A 3 -15.25 -28.05 14.12
N ALA A 4 -14.03 -28.56 14.27
CA ALA A 4 -12.93 -27.75 14.79
C ALA A 4 -12.69 -26.59 13.80
N ASP A 5 -12.78 -25.36 14.29
CA ASP A 5 -12.49 -24.17 13.47
C ASP A 5 -11.06 -24.28 12.95
N ALA A 6 -10.92 -24.30 11.61
CA ALA A 6 -9.62 -24.26 10.99
C ALA A 6 -8.91 -22.96 11.40
N PRO A 7 -7.58 -23.00 11.70
CA PRO A 7 -6.84 -21.81 12.04
C PRO A 7 -6.94 -20.79 10.89
N PRO A 8 -7.03 -19.48 11.18
CA PRO A 8 -7.23 -18.50 10.12
C PRO A 8 -5.98 -18.45 9.22
N PRO A 9 -6.15 -18.24 7.91
CA PRO A 9 -5.02 -18.21 7.00
C PRO A 9 -4.06 -17.06 7.34
N PRO A 10 -2.74 -17.22 7.12
CA PRO A 10 -1.79 -16.14 7.33
C PRO A 10 -2.04 -14.97 6.38
N VAL A 11 -1.76 -13.75 6.85
CA VAL A 11 -1.69 -12.56 5.98
C VAL A 11 -0.45 -12.64 5.13
N ASP A 12 -0.64 -12.40 3.85
CA ASP A 12 0.43 -12.04 2.94
C ASP A 12 0.49 -10.50 2.92
N PRO A 13 1.66 -9.85 3.14
CA PRO A 13 1.80 -8.40 3.15
C PRO A 13 1.39 -7.72 1.82
N SER A 14 1.23 -8.46 0.72
CA SER A 14 0.58 -7.91 -0.47
C SER A 14 -0.93 -7.68 -0.29
N ARG A 15 -1.54 -8.23 0.78
CA ARG A 15 -2.98 -8.29 0.97
C ARG A 15 -3.53 -7.02 1.57
N LEU A 16 -4.68 -6.67 1.02
CA LEU A 16 -5.58 -5.72 1.62
C LEU A 16 -6.17 -6.32 2.91
N VAL A 17 -6.42 -5.45 3.87
CA VAL A 17 -7.02 -5.75 5.17
C VAL A 17 -8.03 -4.66 5.49
N LEU A 18 -9.05 -5.02 6.27
CA LEU A 18 -9.99 -4.08 6.84
C LEU A 18 -9.54 -3.70 8.25
N LEU A 19 -9.46 -2.39 8.50
CA LEU A 19 -9.10 -1.80 9.77
C LEU A 19 -10.35 -1.19 10.41
N PRO A 20 -10.65 -1.48 11.68
CA PRO A 20 -11.79 -0.87 12.34
C PRO A 20 -11.56 0.63 12.50
N ALA A 21 -12.59 1.41 12.16
CA ALA A 21 -12.79 2.81 12.51
C ALA A 21 -14.13 2.94 13.27
N GLU A 22 -14.42 4.11 13.86
CA GLU A 22 -15.54 4.28 14.79
C GLU A 22 -16.89 3.77 14.26
N GLN A 23 -17.18 3.98 12.98
CA GLN A 23 -18.44 3.57 12.35
C GLN A 23 -18.25 2.92 10.98
N SER A 24 -17.02 2.55 10.65
CA SER A 24 -16.68 2.03 9.32
C SER A 24 -15.41 1.20 9.36
N TRP A 25 -15.02 0.65 8.23
CA TRP A 25 -13.75 -0.05 8.09
C TRP A 25 -12.95 0.58 6.96
N SER A 26 -11.70 0.96 7.23
CA SER A 26 -10.80 1.41 6.17
C SER A 26 -10.17 0.20 5.51
N VAL A 27 -10.13 0.20 4.18
CA VAL A 27 -9.32 -0.76 3.44
C VAL A 27 -7.88 -0.26 3.47
N GLY A 28 -6.95 -1.04 3.98
CA GLY A 28 -5.52 -0.73 3.95
C GLY A 28 -4.73 -1.91 3.41
N ARG A 29 -3.46 -1.70 3.09
CA ARG A 29 -2.53 -2.75 2.70
C ARG A 29 -1.52 -3.00 3.79
N VAL A 30 -1.26 -4.26 4.14
CA VAL A 30 -0.26 -4.58 5.16
C VAL A 30 1.16 -4.34 4.61
N ALA A 31 1.78 -3.23 4.97
CA ALA A 31 3.15 -2.93 4.57
C ALA A 31 4.18 -3.91 5.19
N ARG A 32 3.99 -4.30 6.44
CA ARG A 32 4.86 -5.28 7.09
C ARG A 32 4.26 -5.74 8.39
N CYS A 33 4.87 -6.76 8.99
CA CYS A 33 4.51 -7.24 10.31
C CYS A 33 5.71 -7.26 11.26
N GLU A 34 5.44 -6.89 12.50
CA GLU A 34 6.37 -6.77 13.60
C GLU A 34 5.77 -7.55 14.79
N GLY A 35 6.06 -8.85 14.84
CA GLY A 35 5.45 -9.75 15.82
C GLY A 35 3.92 -9.78 15.71
N ALA A 36 3.23 -9.35 16.77
CA ALA A 36 1.77 -9.30 16.82
C ALA A 36 1.16 -8.02 16.21
N ARG A 37 1.98 -7.14 15.62
CA ARG A 37 1.54 -5.90 14.98
C ARG A 37 1.77 -5.95 13.47
N ALA A 38 0.93 -5.24 12.74
CA ALA A 38 1.07 -4.97 11.32
C ALA A 38 1.14 -3.46 11.11
N VAL A 39 2.08 -3.03 10.28
CA VAL A 39 2.11 -1.69 9.70
C VAL A 39 1.24 -1.75 8.46
N VAL A 40 0.26 -0.87 8.37
CA VAL A 40 -0.72 -0.82 7.29
C VAL A 40 -0.63 0.54 6.61
N LEU A 41 -0.48 0.53 5.29
CA LEU A 41 -0.62 1.70 4.44
C LEU A 41 -2.10 1.87 4.06
N LEU A 42 -2.70 2.98 4.46
CA LEU A 42 -4.03 3.38 4.06
C LEU A 42 -4.00 4.04 2.67
N PRO A 43 -5.14 4.13 1.97
CA PRO A 43 -5.15 4.60 0.59
C PRO A 43 -4.81 6.09 0.46
N ASP A 44 -5.07 6.86 1.53
CA ASP A 44 -4.66 8.27 1.70
C ASP A 44 -3.14 8.42 1.98
N GLY A 45 -2.38 7.34 1.89
CA GLY A 45 -0.95 7.29 2.18
C GLY A 45 -0.62 7.27 3.67
N ALA A 46 -1.60 7.36 4.57
CA ALA A 46 -1.33 7.31 6.00
C ALA A 46 -0.82 5.92 6.41
N VAL A 47 0.16 5.89 7.31
CA VAL A 47 0.74 4.65 7.82
C VAL A 47 0.27 4.44 9.25
N VAL A 48 -0.37 3.29 9.52
CA VAL A 48 -0.89 2.96 10.84
C VAL A 48 -0.39 1.61 11.32
N ALA A 49 0.07 1.55 12.57
CA ALA A 49 0.37 0.28 13.23
C ALA A 49 -0.88 -0.25 13.95
N ARG A 50 -1.26 -1.51 13.70
CA ARG A 50 -2.40 -2.19 14.33
C ARG A 50 -2.03 -3.59 14.81
N SER A 51 -2.78 -4.11 15.77
CA SER A 51 -2.68 -5.54 16.11
C SER A 51 -3.13 -6.38 14.92
N VAL A 52 -2.39 -7.43 14.59
CA VAL A 52 -2.77 -8.40 13.55
C VAL A 52 -4.16 -8.99 13.84
N ALA A 53 -4.47 -9.24 15.12
CA ALA A 53 -5.77 -9.76 15.53
C ALA A 53 -6.93 -8.77 15.30
N ALA A 54 -6.64 -7.47 15.13
CA ALA A 54 -7.63 -6.46 14.77
C ALA A 54 -7.88 -6.39 13.25
N LEU A 55 -7.00 -6.97 12.44
CA LEU A 55 -7.15 -6.98 10.99
C LEU A 55 -8.18 -8.03 10.57
N ARG A 56 -8.94 -7.73 9.51
CA ARG A 56 -9.88 -8.65 8.89
C ARG A 56 -9.54 -8.79 7.42
N ALA A 57 -9.71 -10.00 6.87
CA ALA A 57 -9.64 -10.18 5.43
C ALA A 57 -10.77 -9.38 4.76
N PRO A 58 -10.53 -8.70 3.63
CA PRO A 58 -11.52 -7.90 2.94
C PRO A 58 -12.44 -8.83 2.13
N ARG A 59 -13.31 -9.55 2.86
CA ARG A 59 -14.43 -10.26 2.27
C ARG A 59 -15.60 -9.29 2.21
N LEU A 60 -15.94 -8.86 1.00
CA LEU A 60 -17.04 -7.96 0.74
C LEU A 60 -18.24 -8.78 0.30
N PRO A 61 -19.19 -9.11 1.21
CA PRO A 61 -20.38 -9.84 0.82
C PRO A 61 -21.24 -8.99 -0.13
N GLN A 62 -22.03 -9.65 -0.97
CA GLN A 62 -23.09 -8.98 -1.73
C GLN A 62 -24.00 -8.19 -0.77
N GLY A 63 -24.33 -6.96 -1.15
CA GLY A 63 -25.09 -6.01 -0.34
C GLY A 63 -24.25 -5.16 0.62
N ALA A 64 -22.93 -5.36 0.71
CA ALA A 64 -22.08 -4.48 1.51
C ALA A 64 -22.07 -3.05 0.95
N GLU A 65 -22.25 -2.05 1.82
CA GLU A 65 -22.15 -0.63 1.48
C GLU A 65 -20.68 -0.19 1.60
N VAL A 66 -20.16 0.42 0.54
CA VAL A 66 -18.76 0.81 0.41
C VAL A 66 -18.62 2.24 -0.12
N MET A 67 -17.46 2.84 0.12
CA MET A 67 -16.98 4.03 -0.59
C MET A 67 -15.92 3.58 -1.59
N ALA A 68 -16.13 3.83 -2.88
CA ALA A 68 -15.30 3.32 -3.96
C ALA A 68 -14.94 4.42 -4.98
N LEU A 69 -13.75 4.33 -5.56
CA LEU A 69 -13.32 5.26 -6.61
C LEU A 69 -13.94 4.86 -7.96
N TRP A 70 -14.52 5.81 -8.69
CA TRP A 70 -15.13 5.62 -10.01
C TRP A 70 -14.15 5.90 -11.15
N GLY A 71 -14.11 5.03 -12.19
CA GLY A 71 -13.30 5.22 -13.42
C GLY A 71 -11.79 5.22 -13.12
N GLU A 72 -10.84 5.39 -14.03
CA GLU A 72 -9.40 5.22 -13.67
C GLU A 72 -8.78 6.35 -12.80
N GLY A 73 -9.57 7.34 -12.38
CA GLY A 73 -9.08 8.56 -11.71
C GLY A 73 -8.89 8.45 -10.20
N ALA A 74 -8.07 9.37 -9.66
CA ALA A 74 -7.91 9.67 -8.24
C ALA A 74 -8.99 10.66 -7.73
N GLY A 75 -10.25 10.44 -8.14
CA GLY A 75 -11.38 11.29 -7.73
C GLY A 75 -11.82 11.06 -6.30
N GLU A 76 -12.83 11.80 -5.85
CA GLU A 76 -13.50 11.52 -4.58
C GLU A 76 -14.17 10.13 -4.62
N PRO A 77 -14.18 9.37 -3.52
CA PRO A 77 -14.89 8.11 -3.49
C PRO A 77 -16.40 8.34 -3.43
N TYR A 78 -17.13 7.50 -4.17
CA TYR A 78 -18.59 7.51 -4.22
C TYR A 78 -19.15 6.34 -3.40
N HIS A 79 -20.35 6.53 -2.87
CA HIS A 79 -21.07 5.45 -2.23
C HIS A 79 -21.50 4.41 -3.28
N ALA A 80 -21.36 3.13 -2.94
CA ALA A 80 -21.75 2.02 -3.79
C ALA A 80 -22.16 0.79 -2.97
N VAL A 81 -22.92 -0.11 -3.60
CA VAL A 81 -23.31 -1.41 -3.05
C VAL A 81 -22.61 -2.51 -3.81
N VAL A 82 -21.98 -3.44 -3.09
CA VAL A 82 -21.32 -4.61 -3.69
C VAL A 82 -22.38 -5.56 -4.26
N LEU A 83 -22.30 -5.85 -5.55
CA LEU A 83 -23.16 -6.80 -6.24
C LEU A 83 -22.61 -8.22 -6.16
N ASP A 84 -21.31 -8.38 -6.39
CA ASP A 84 -20.58 -9.64 -6.21
C ASP A 84 -19.08 -9.40 -6.04
N THR A 85 -18.38 -10.42 -5.55
CA THR A 85 -16.92 -10.44 -5.44
C THR A 85 -16.40 -11.77 -5.93
N ASP A 86 -15.40 -11.73 -6.80
CA ASP A 86 -14.71 -12.91 -7.32
C ASP A 86 -13.20 -12.66 -7.43
N ARG A 87 -12.50 -13.50 -8.21
CA ARG A 87 -11.05 -13.37 -8.41
C ARG A 87 -10.66 -12.19 -9.29
N ALA A 88 -11.56 -11.70 -10.15
CA ALA A 88 -11.31 -10.58 -11.03
C ALA A 88 -11.52 -9.24 -10.31
N GLY A 89 -12.32 -9.22 -9.23
CA GLY A 89 -12.48 -8.03 -8.40
C GLY A 89 -13.83 -7.98 -7.70
N VAL A 90 -14.34 -6.77 -7.55
CA VAL A 90 -15.59 -6.44 -6.88
C VAL A 90 -16.48 -5.74 -7.89
N ARG A 91 -17.64 -6.32 -8.22
CA ARG A 91 -18.66 -5.59 -8.99
C ARG A 91 -19.49 -4.77 -8.01
N VAL A 92 -19.61 -3.49 -8.27
CA VAL A 92 -20.38 -2.54 -7.45
C VAL A 92 -21.42 -1.83 -8.30
N ARG A 93 -22.46 -1.33 -7.63
CA ARG A 93 -23.43 -0.38 -8.20
C ARG A 93 -23.42 0.89 -7.38
N TYR A 94 -23.22 2.02 -8.04
CA TYR A 94 -23.24 3.35 -7.42
C TYR A 94 -24.67 3.86 -7.26
N ASP A 95 -24.84 4.97 -6.53
CA ASP A 95 -26.16 5.57 -6.25
C ASP A 95 -26.89 6.07 -7.50
N ASP A 96 -26.18 6.31 -8.61
CA ASP A 96 -26.76 6.69 -9.91
C ASP A 96 -27.17 5.48 -10.77
N GLU A 97 -27.24 4.29 -10.16
CA GLU A 97 -27.50 2.99 -10.79
C GLU A 97 -26.44 2.52 -11.78
N SER A 98 -25.33 3.26 -11.95
CA SER A 98 -24.21 2.79 -12.77
C SER A 98 -23.51 1.61 -12.08
N GLU A 99 -23.03 0.66 -12.89
CA GLU A 99 -22.28 -0.50 -12.41
C GLU A 99 -20.85 -0.47 -12.92
N GLU A 100 -19.91 -0.91 -12.08
CA GLU A 100 -18.50 -1.04 -12.45
C GLU A 100 -17.88 -2.27 -11.79
N ARG A 101 -16.91 -2.86 -12.48
CA ARG A 101 -16.04 -3.89 -11.90
C ARG A 101 -14.73 -3.27 -11.48
N LEU A 102 -14.47 -3.28 -10.18
CA LEU A 102 -13.33 -2.63 -9.56
C LEU A 102 -12.33 -3.65 -9.05
N ALA A 103 -11.05 -3.30 -9.13
CA ALA A 103 -10.06 -3.94 -8.30
C ALA A 103 -10.32 -3.58 -6.83
N ILE A 104 -10.12 -4.53 -5.91
CA ILE A 104 -10.47 -4.36 -4.49
C ILE A 104 -9.72 -3.20 -3.79
N HIS A 105 -8.56 -2.79 -4.31
CA HIS A 105 -7.81 -1.62 -3.79
C HIS A 105 -8.50 -0.28 -4.09
N ARG A 106 -9.52 -0.28 -4.96
CA ARG A 106 -10.34 0.90 -5.27
C ARG A 106 -11.48 1.10 -4.27
N ILE A 107 -11.72 0.11 -3.41
CA ILE A 107 -12.60 0.25 -2.25
C ILE A 107 -11.80 0.94 -1.15
N GLN A 108 -12.26 2.12 -0.73
CA GLN A 108 -11.62 2.96 0.28
C GLN A 108 -12.10 2.62 1.68
N ARG A 109 -13.41 2.45 1.80
CA ARG A 109 -14.10 2.26 3.09
C ARG A 109 -15.25 1.29 2.93
N VAL A 110 -15.52 0.52 3.97
CA VAL A 110 -16.72 -0.31 4.11
C VAL A 110 -17.57 0.29 5.22
N MET A 111 -18.75 0.79 4.86
CA MET A 111 -19.65 1.50 5.77
C MET A 111 -20.48 0.52 6.60
N ARG A 112 -21.03 -0.51 5.94
CA ARG A 112 -21.75 -1.60 6.59
C ARG A 112 -21.26 -2.94 6.08
N ALA A 113 -20.60 -3.67 6.97
CA ALA A 113 -20.27 -5.06 6.74
C ALA A 113 -21.10 -5.92 7.69
N SER A 114 -22.29 -6.34 7.24
CA SER A 114 -23.20 -7.20 8.00
C SER A 114 -22.56 -8.53 8.41
N SER A 115 -21.45 -8.91 7.76
CA SER A 115 -20.60 -10.03 8.15
C SER A 115 -19.18 -9.81 7.64
N LEU A 116 -18.31 -9.25 8.47
CA LEU A 116 -16.88 -9.23 8.15
C LEU A 116 -16.33 -10.65 8.21
N GLY A 117 -15.33 -10.93 7.36
CA GLY A 117 -14.60 -12.18 7.40
C GLY A 117 -13.95 -12.44 8.77
N PRO A 118 -13.43 -13.66 9.01
CA PRO A 118 -12.78 -13.99 10.27
C PRO A 118 -11.60 -13.05 10.56
N ALA A 119 -11.26 -12.94 11.85
CA ALA A 119 -10.02 -12.33 12.27
C ALA A 119 -8.85 -12.99 11.53
N VAL A 120 -7.91 -12.15 11.14
CA VAL A 120 -6.62 -12.63 10.67
C VAL A 120 -5.91 -13.32 11.83
N GLY A 121 -5.50 -14.57 11.64
CA GLY A 121 -4.97 -15.44 12.71
C GLY A 121 -3.49 -15.29 12.95
N ALA A 122 -2.73 -14.98 11.91
CA ALA A 122 -1.31 -14.71 11.99
C ALA A 122 -0.91 -13.82 10.82
N CYS A 123 0.06 -12.96 11.05
CA CYS A 123 0.82 -12.41 9.94
C CYS A 123 2.02 -13.34 9.79
N SER A 124 2.11 -14.07 8.69
CA SER A 124 3.40 -14.68 8.37
C SER A 124 4.30 -13.52 7.99
N PRO A 125 5.40 -13.26 8.71
CA PRO A 125 6.37 -12.30 8.22
C PRO A 125 6.86 -12.86 6.89
N SER A 126 6.50 -12.26 5.77
CA SER A 126 7.37 -12.38 4.60
C SER A 126 8.69 -11.76 5.06
N PRO A 127 9.81 -12.49 5.05
CA PRO A 127 11.10 -11.89 5.29
C PRO A 127 11.28 -10.76 4.28
N GLY A 128 11.32 -9.53 4.77
CA GLY A 128 11.31 -8.32 3.95
C GLY A 128 10.05 -7.50 4.17
N ALA A 129 10.16 -6.50 5.05
CA ALA A 129 9.31 -5.31 4.96
C ALA A 129 9.27 -4.83 3.51
N LEU A 130 8.13 -4.30 3.04
CA LEU A 130 8.03 -3.60 1.75
C LEU A 130 9.31 -2.81 1.47
N ALA A 131 10.24 -3.38 0.70
CA ALA A 131 11.49 -2.72 0.42
C ALA A 131 11.14 -1.68 -0.62
N ALA A 132 11.33 -0.41 -0.28
CA ALA A 132 11.51 0.62 -1.29
C ALA A 132 12.67 0.13 -2.16
N VAL A 133 12.37 -0.27 -3.39
CA VAL A 133 13.36 -0.70 -4.38
C VAL A 133 13.44 0.35 -5.48
N LEU A 134 14.63 0.49 -6.04
CA LEU A 134 14.88 1.36 -7.16
C LEU A 134 14.71 0.56 -8.43
N VAL A 135 13.69 0.92 -9.22
CA VAL A 135 13.49 0.39 -10.57
C VAL A 135 14.30 1.27 -11.51
N PRO A 136 15.29 0.73 -12.23
CA PRO A 136 16.10 1.51 -13.15
C PRO A 136 15.27 1.97 -14.34
N GLU A 137 15.18 3.29 -14.54
CA GLU A 137 14.57 3.89 -15.72
C GLU A 137 15.43 5.08 -16.18
N ALA A 138 16.10 4.94 -17.33
CA ALA A 138 16.90 6.00 -17.97
C ALA A 138 17.73 6.86 -17.00
N ALA A 139 17.26 8.07 -16.68
CA ALA A 139 17.93 9.08 -15.84
C ALA A 139 17.33 9.26 -14.43
N THR A 140 16.18 8.64 -14.12
CA THR A 140 15.47 8.81 -12.85
C THR A 140 15.14 7.45 -12.24
N ARG A 141 15.47 7.22 -10.97
CA ARG A 141 15.11 5.98 -10.31
C ARG A 141 13.74 6.11 -9.68
N ARG A 142 12.82 5.21 -10.04
CA ARG A 142 11.51 5.12 -9.38
C ARG A 142 11.65 4.35 -8.09
N VAL A 143 11.01 4.84 -7.04
CA VAL A 143 10.85 4.08 -5.81
C VAL A 143 9.58 3.24 -5.97
N ALA A 144 9.76 1.94 -5.89
CA ALA A 144 8.67 0.98 -5.95
C ALA A 144 8.64 0.18 -4.66
N VAL A 145 7.48 -0.36 -4.36
CA VAL A 145 7.21 -1.19 -3.21
C VAL A 145 7.16 -2.64 -3.69
N VAL A 146 7.98 -3.53 -3.13
CA VAL A 146 7.95 -4.95 -3.50
C VAL A 146 6.71 -5.64 -2.95
N ILE A 147 5.86 -6.15 -3.83
CA ILE A 147 4.58 -6.80 -3.50
C ILE A 147 4.74 -8.30 -3.37
N GLU A 148 5.38 -8.93 -4.36
CA GLU A 148 5.66 -10.37 -4.36
C GLU A 148 7.06 -10.61 -4.93
N ALA A 149 7.85 -11.44 -4.24
CA ALA A 149 9.14 -11.89 -4.71
C ALA A 149 9.12 -13.41 -4.88
N GLY A 150 9.40 -13.90 -6.09
CA GLY A 150 9.39 -15.33 -6.40
C GLY A 150 10.04 -15.62 -7.74
N GLY A 151 11.29 -16.09 -7.71
CA GLY A 151 12.05 -16.44 -8.91
C GLY A 151 12.77 -15.24 -9.56
N PRO A 152 12.94 -15.21 -10.90
CA PRO A 152 13.75 -14.20 -11.58
C PRO A 152 13.08 -12.83 -11.68
N SER A 153 11.81 -12.72 -11.31
CA SER A 153 11.00 -11.51 -11.39
C SER A 153 10.34 -11.19 -10.05
N VAL A 154 10.08 -9.91 -9.84
CA VAL A 154 9.44 -9.36 -8.65
C VAL A 154 8.26 -8.54 -9.10
N LEU A 155 7.09 -8.77 -8.50
CA LEU A 155 5.95 -7.88 -8.65
C LEU A 155 6.20 -6.69 -7.74
N VAL A 156 6.36 -5.52 -8.33
CA VAL A 156 6.46 -4.26 -7.59
C VAL A 156 5.21 -3.42 -7.84
N GLU A 157 4.89 -2.54 -6.92
CA GLU A 157 3.88 -1.50 -7.12
C GLU A 157 4.59 -0.16 -7.05
N THR A 158 4.48 0.59 -8.13
CA THR A 158 4.83 2.00 -8.12
C THR A 158 3.57 2.78 -7.80
N LEU A 159 3.71 3.86 -7.05
CA LEU A 159 2.59 4.78 -6.80
C LEU A 159 2.08 5.46 -8.10
N ARG A 160 2.87 5.45 -9.17
CA ARG A 160 2.55 6.12 -10.44
C ARG A 160 1.89 5.19 -11.47
N ASP A 161 2.35 3.95 -11.57
CA ASP A 161 1.97 3.02 -12.65
C ASP A 161 1.21 1.80 -12.13
N GLY A 162 0.98 1.74 -10.82
CA GLY A 162 0.42 0.57 -10.18
C GLY A 162 1.38 -0.61 -10.23
N ARG A 163 0.85 -1.80 -10.51
CA ARG A 163 1.61 -3.05 -10.41
C ARG A 163 2.38 -3.36 -11.69
N VAL A 164 3.70 -3.52 -11.55
CA VAL A 164 4.61 -3.86 -12.64
C VAL A 164 5.49 -5.03 -12.22
N THR A 165 5.68 -5.98 -13.14
CA THR A 165 6.66 -7.06 -12.94
C THR A 165 8.01 -6.62 -13.46
N VAL A 166 9.04 -6.68 -12.62
CA VAL A 166 10.41 -6.27 -12.95
C VAL A 166 11.41 -7.39 -12.67
N PRO A 167 12.51 -7.51 -13.42
CA PRO A 167 13.55 -8.50 -13.13
C PRO A 167 14.18 -8.26 -11.74
N ALA A 168 14.26 -9.29 -10.92
CA ALA A 168 14.82 -9.22 -9.56
C ALA A 168 16.27 -8.71 -9.57
N ALA A 169 17.05 -9.14 -10.56
CA ALA A 169 18.46 -8.76 -10.71
C ALA A 169 18.66 -7.25 -11.02
N GLY A 170 17.62 -6.55 -11.48
CA GLY A 170 17.66 -5.11 -11.73
C GLY A 170 17.28 -4.28 -10.51
N LEU A 171 16.79 -4.90 -9.43
CA LEU A 171 16.34 -4.19 -8.25
C LEU A 171 17.48 -3.94 -7.26
N SER A 172 17.48 -2.75 -6.69
CA SER A 172 18.36 -2.38 -5.58
C SER A 172 17.54 -1.79 -4.45
N ARG A 173 17.95 -2.01 -3.20
CA ARG A 173 17.27 -1.37 -2.06
C ARG A 173 17.49 0.15 -2.14
N ALA A 174 16.42 0.91 -1.97
CA ALA A 174 16.51 2.37 -1.85
C ALA A 174 17.23 2.71 -0.54
N VAL A 175 18.29 3.51 -0.66
CA VAL A 175 19.06 4.03 0.48
C VAL A 175 19.04 5.54 0.41
N PHE A 176 18.21 6.14 1.25
CA PHE A 176 18.07 7.59 1.38
C PHE A 176 19.14 8.14 2.33
N ALA A 177 19.56 9.38 2.07
CA ALA A 177 20.48 10.13 2.90
C ALA A 177 20.12 11.61 2.88
N ALA A 178 20.60 12.35 3.87
CA ALA A 178 20.45 13.79 3.91
C ALA A 178 20.96 14.45 2.61
N GLY A 179 20.20 15.42 2.10
CA GLY A 179 20.48 16.15 0.87
C GLY A 179 19.80 15.60 -0.38
N ASP A 180 19.33 14.35 -0.36
CA ASP A 180 18.63 13.71 -1.49
C ASP A 180 17.43 14.50 -1.96
N ARG A 181 17.20 14.52 -3.28
CA ARG A 181 15.97 15.04 -3.86
C ARG A 181 14.99 13.89 -4.04
N VAL A 182 13.78 14.09 -3.57
CA VAL A 182 12.69 13.12 -3.68
C VAL A 182 11.46 13.79 -4.24
N MET A 183 10.71 13.06 -5.06
CA MET A 183 9.33 13.40 -5.34
C MET A 183 8.46 12.57 -4.39
N VAL A 184 7.57 13.19 -3.64
CA VAL A 184 6.78 12.56 -2.59
C VAL A 184 5.31 12.70 -2.93
N ARG A 185 4.55 11.61 -2.77
CA ARG A 185 3.09 11.70 -2.80
C ARG A 185 2.61 12.19 -1.43
N TRP A 186 2.07 13.40 -1.41
CA TRP A 186 1.53 13.98 -0.19
C TRP A 186 0.03 13.70 -0.11
N ARG A 187 -0.32 12.77 0.78
CA ARG A 187 -1.70 12.32 1.02
C ARG A 187 -2.45 12.06 -0.30
N ASP A 188 -3.68 12.56 -0.40
CA ASP A 188 -4.51 12.58 -1.60
C ASP A 188 -4.26 13.82 -2.49
N SER A 189 -3.35 14.71 -2.09
CA SER A 189 -3.26 16.09 -2.61
C SER A 189 -2.21 16.33 -3.69
N GLY A 190 -1.46 15.31 -4.14
CA GLY A 190 -0.59 15.39 -5.32
C GLY A 190 0.86 14.97 -5.08
N GLU A 191 1.73 15.34 -6.03
CA GLU A 191 3.16 15.06 -6.02
C GLU A 191 3.96 16.33 -5.70
N TYR A 192 4.86 16.25 -4.73
CA TYR A 192 5.63 17.39 -4.24
C TYR A 192 7.12 17.07 -4.18
N ALA A 193 7.93 17.98 -4.69
CA ALA A 193 9.37 17.89 -4.57
C ALA A 193 9.81 18.25 -3.15
N ALA A 194 10.68 17.42 -2.60
CA ALA A 194 11.25 17.63 -1.28
C ALA A 194 12.73 17.26 -1.25
N ARG A 195 13.40 17.69 -0.18
CA ARG A 195 14.75 17.29 0.18
C ARG A 195 14.70 16.42 1.42
N VAL A 196 15.43 15.32 1.44
CA VAL A 196 15.61 14.52 2.66
C VAL A 196 16.55 15.27 3.59
N ASP A 197 16.08 15.60 4.79
CA ASP A 197 16.89 16.22 5.84
C ASP A 197 17.60 15.14 6.66
N ARG A 198 16.89 14.05 6.93
CA ARG A 198 17.39 12.90 7.70
C ARG A 198 16.66 11.62 7.31
N ALA A 199 17.37 10.50 7.31
CA ALA A 199 16.80 9.17 7.12
C ALA A 199 17.05 8.33 8.39
N ASP A 200 15.99 7.90 9.07
CA ASP A 200 16.08 7.14 10.30
C ASP A 200 15.27 5.85 10.19
N GLY A 201 15.96 4.73 9.98
CA GLY A 201 15.33 3.42 9.89
C GLY A 201 14.27 3.36 8.80
N ASP A 202 13.02 3.59 9.19
CA ASP A 202 11.81 3.46 8.38
C ASP A 202 11.12 4.80 8.07
N GLY A 203 11.69 5.92 8.50
CA GLY A 203 11.16 7.26 8.27
C GLY A 203 12.17 8.17 7.57
N LEU A 204 11.66 9.12 6.79
CA LEU A 204 12.42 10.21 6.21
C LEU A 204 11.86 11.52 6.76
N ALA A 205 12.70 12.32 7.42
CA ALA A 205 12.39 13.72 7.64
C ALA A 205 12.69 14.47 6.34
N VAL A 206 11.71 15.17 5.80
CA VAL A 206 11.82 15.89 4.54
C VAL A 206 11.39 17.35 4.69
N THR A 207 12.03 18.22 3.92
CA THR A 207 11.62 19.61 3.72
C THR A 207 11.17 19.77 2.26
N TYR A 208 9.91 20.14 2.06
CA TYR A 208 9.33 20.42 0.75
C TYR A 208 9.89 21.72 0.15
N ASP A 209 9.76 21.89 -1.16
CA ASP A 209 10.24 23.10 -1.85
C ASP A 209 9.53 24.39 -1.42
N ASP A 210 8.35 24.28 -0.78
CA ASP A 210 7.64 25.42 -0.16
C ASP A 210 8.14 25.75 1.27
N GLY A 211 9.10 24.99 1.78
CA GLY A 211 9.69 25.14 3.11
C GLY A 211 8.96 24.39 4.23
N SER A 212 7.84 23.72 3.95
CA SER A 212 7.15 22.89 4.93
C SER A 212 7.95 21.61 5.23
N GLN A 213 7.74 21.05 6.43
CA GLN A 213 8.48 19.88 6.91
C GLN A 213 7.54 18.76 7.32
N GLU A 214 7.91 17.52 7.01
CA GLU A 214 7.14 16.34 7.40
C GLU A 214 8.05 15.13 7.64
N SER A 215 7.58 14.18 8.45
CA SER A 215 8.15 12.84 8.54
C SER A 215 7.30 11.88 7.71
N ILE A 216 7.88 11.34 6.64
CA ILE A 216 7.21 10.45 5.69
C ILE A 216 7.80 9.04 5.74
N HIS A 217 7.02 8.06 5.29
CA HIS A 217 7.54 6.71 5.05
C HIS A 217 8.20 6.64 3.66
N PRO A 218 9.29 5.86 3.47
CA PRO A 218 9.93 5.66 2.16
C PRO A 218 8.97 5.22 1.04
N ALA A 219 7.88 4.53 1.38
CA ALA A 219 6.85 4.13 0.42
C ALA A 219 6.06 5.30 -0.18
N GLN A 220 6.13 6.50 0.41
CA GLN A 220 5.53 7.72 -0.14
C GLN A 220 6.42 8.39 -1.19
N VAL A 221 7.68 7.95 -1.33
CA VAL A 221 8.59 8.46 -2.34
C VAL A 221 8.23 7.84 -3.70
N LEU A 222 8.09 8.70 -4.71
CA LEU A 222 7.79 8.38 -6.10
C LEU A 222 9.07 8.21 -6.92
N SER A 223 9.97 9.17 -6.77
CA SER A 223 11.27 9.19 -7.45
C SER A 223 12.33 9.80 -6.54
N TRP A 224 13.58 9.45 -6.83
CA TRP A 224 14.72 9.84 -6.01
C TRP A 224 15.95 10.12 -6.87
N SER A 225 16.72 11.15 -6.48
CA SER A 225 18.07 11.39 -6.98
C SER A 225 19.00 11.81 -5.85
N ALA A 226 20.23 11.29 -5.90
CA ALA A 226 21.31 11.76 -5.04
C ALA A 226 21.73 13.19 -5.44
N PRO A 227 22.34 13.97 -4.53
CA PRO A 227 22.94 15.24 -4.87
C PRO A 227 23.95 15.09 -6.01
N GLU A 228 24.08 16.14 -6.82
CA GLU A 228 25.08 16.17 -7.89
C GLU A 228 26.48 15.87 -7.36
N GLY A 229 27.25 15.07 -8.11
CA GLY A 229 28.58 14.61 -7.69
C GLY A 229 28.59 13.49 -6.63
N THR A 230 27.42 13.07 -6.11
CA THR A 230 27.35 11.96 -5.14
C THR A 230 27.11 10.63 -5.85
N SER A 231 28.09 9.73 -5.79
CA SER A 231 27.90 8.33 -6.17
C SER A 231 27.56 7.49 -4.94
N ARG A 232 26.50 6.69 -5.01
CA ARG A 232 26.06 5.83 -3.91
C ARG A 232 25.94 4.39 -4.39
N THR A 233 26.71 3.50 -3.79
CA THR A 233 26.56 2.06 -4.00
C THR A 233 25.26 1.61 -3.37
N LEU A 234 24.33 1.11 -4.18
CA LEU A 234 23.09 0.55 -3.68
C LEU A 234 23.26 -0.95 -3.47
N PRO A 235 22.88 -1.49 -2.30
CA PRO A 235 22.90 -2.92 -2.11
C PRO A 235 21.84 -3.58 -3.02
N PRO A 236 22.15 -4.73 -3.61
CA PRO A 236 21.19 -5.47 -4.44
C PRO A 236 19.97 -5.86 -3.61
N PHE A 237 18.80 -5.92 -4.26
CA PHE A 237 17.62 -6.54 -3.67
C PHE A 237 17.88 -8.05 -3.53
N ARG A 238 17.84 -8.57 -2.30
CA ARG A 238 18.04 -9.99 -1.97
C ARG A 238 16.81 -10.55 -1.29
#